data_AF-A0A9E5TKN4-F1
#
_entry.id   AF-A0A9E5TKN4-F1
#
_cell.length_a   1.000
_cell.length_b   1.000
_cell.length_c   1.000
_cell.angle_alpha   90.00
_cell.angle_beta   90.00
_cell.angle_gamma   90.00
#
_symmetry.space_group_name_H-M   'P 1'
#
loop_
_entity.id
_entity.type
_entity.pdbx_description
1 polymer ?
#
loop_
_entity_poly.entity_id
_entity_poly.type
_entity_poly.pdbx_seq_one_letter_code
_entity_poly.pdbx_strand_id
1 'polypeptide(L)' 'YLVRDGKVQIIDEYTGRVMADRSWERGLHQLIEAKEECEVTRRKETR' A
#
# COMPACT_ATOMS: atom_id res chain seq x y z
N TYR A 1 0.96 -2.31 8.65
CA TYR A 1 0.51 -1.28 7.69
C TYR A 1 -0.59 -0.45 8.35
N LEU A 2 -0.93 0.67 7.76
CA LEU A 2 -1.88 1.66 8.27
C LEU A 2 -2.77 2.08 7.11
N VAL A 3 -4.07 2.16 7.33
CA VAL A 3 -5.00 2.78 6.39
C VAL A 3 -5.22 4.23 6.84
N ARG A 4 -4.82 5.19 6.02
CA ARG A 4 -4.99 6.61 6.30
C ARG A 4 -5.31 7.37 5.03
N ASP A 5 -6.29 8.28 5.10
CA ASP A 5 -6.72 9.10 3.96
C ASP A 5 -7.10 8.26 2.72
N GLY A 6 -7.70 7.08 2.96
CA GLY A 6 -8.10 6.15 1.89
C GLY A 6 -6.93 5.47 1.17
N LYS A 7 -5.73 5.45 1.78
CA LYS A 7 -4.52 4.82 1.23
C LYS A 7 -3.88 3.88 2.23
N VAL A 8 -3.33 2.78 1.72
CA VAL A 8 -2.61 1.80 2.51
C VAL A 8 -1.13 2.18 2.59
N GLN A 9 -0.62 2.43 3.79
CA GLN A 9 0.77 2.81 4.03
C GLN A 9 1.49 1.70 4.79
N ILE A 10 2.66 1.30 4.29
CA ILE A 10 3.46 0.25 4.93
C ILE A 10 4.14 0.84 6.17
N ILE A 11 4.13 0.12 7.29
CA ILE A 11 4.83 0.53 8.52
C ILE A 11 5.97 -0.46 8.75
N ASP A 12 7.16 0.08 9.01
CA ASP A 12 8.32 -0.70 9.42
C ASP A 12 8.16 -1.19 10.87
N GLU A 13 8.28 -2.49 11.09
CA GLU A 13 8.08 -3.11 12.40
C GLU A 13 9.20 -2.79 13.40
N TYR A 14 10.41 -2.47 12.92
CA TYR A 14 11.56 -2.20 13.78
C TYR A 14 11.62 -0.75 14.26
N THR A 15 11.19 0.19 13.43
CA THR A 15 11.32 1.63 13.70
C THR A 15 9.98 2.35 13.85
N GLY A 16 8.86 1.69 13.52
CA GLY A 16 7.53 2.29 13.49
C GLY A 16 7.36 3.37 12.41
N ARG A 17 8.33 3.51 11.49
CA ARG A 17 8.28 4.53 10.44
C ARG A 17 7.29 4.14 9.35
N VAL A 18 6.51 5.13 8.92
CA VAL A 18 5.58 4.98 7.82
C VAL A 18 6.32 5.13 6.50
N MET A 19 6.27 4.10 5.68
CA MET A 19 6.85 4.02 4.34
C MET A 19 5.73 4.09 3.30
N ALA A 20 5.17 5.29 3.09
CA ALA A 20 4.08 5.53 2.15
C ALA A 20 4.47 5.27 0.68
N ASP A 21 5.75 5.42 0.33
CA ASP A 21 6.25 5.14 -1.02
C ASP A 21 6.51 3.65 -1.28
N ARG A 22 6.40 2.78 -0.26
CA ARG A 22 6.52 1.34 -0.44
C ARG A 22 5.16 0.72 -0.69
N SER A 23 5.12 -0.14 -1.72
CA SER A 23 4.00 -1.02 -2.02
C SER A 23 4.46 -2.47 -1.94
N TRP A 24 3.55 -3.39 -1.60
CA TRP A 24 3.83 -4.82 -1.72
C TRP A 24 3.77 -5.26 -3.18
N GLU A 25 4.65 -6.18 -3.55
CA GLU A 25 4.73 -6.70 -4.90
C GLU A 25 3.62 -7.72 -5.22
N ARG A 26 3.62 -8.22 -6.45
CA ARG A 26 2.74 -9.30 -6.94
C ARG A 26 1.24 -9.01 -6.82
N GLY A 27 0.83 -7.74 -6.84
CA GLY A 27 -0.56 -7.36 -6.73
C GLY A 27 -1.11 -7.37 -5.29
N LEU A 28 -0.28 -7.69 -4.30
CA LEU A 28 -0.72 -7.78 -2.91
C LEU A 28 -1.19 -6.42 -2.37
N HIS A 29 -0.53 -5.34 -2.78
CA HIS A 29 -0.93 -4.00 -2.38
C HIS A 29 -2.34 -3.65 -2.88
N GLN A 30 -2.63 -3.94 -4.15
CA GLN A 30 -3.94 -3.72 -4.75
C GLN A 30 -5.03 -4.59 -4.09
N LEU A 31 -4.70 -5.82 -3.72
CA LEU A 31 -5.64 -6.70 -3.00
C LEU A 31 -5.98 -6.13 -1.62
N ILE A 32 -5.01 -5.56 -0.91
CA ILE A 32 -5.23 -4.93 0.39
C ILE A 32 -6.01 -3.63 0.21
N GLU A 33 -5.66 -2.78 -0.75
CA GLU A 33 -6.43 -1.57 -1.06
C GLU A 33 -7.90 -1.91 -1.39
N ALA A 34 -8.14 -2.91 -2.23
CA ALA A 34 -9.50 -3.34 -2.57
C ALA A 34 -10.26 -3.94 -1.39
N LYS A 35 -9.59 -4.69 -0.51
CA LYS A 35 -10.19 -5.26 0.70
C LYS A 35 -10.59 -4.18 1.69
N GLU A 36 -9.78 -3.14 1.83
CA GLU A 36 -9.98 -2.03 2.77
C GLU A 36 -10.79 -0.87 2.16
N GLU A 37 -11.47 -1.11 1.02
CA GLU A 37 -12.30 -0.12 0.30
C GLU A 37 -11.53 1.19 -0.02
N CYS A 38 -10.22 1.09 -0.18
CA CYS A 38 -9.32 2.19 -0.50
C CYS A 38 -9.19 2.39 -2.02
N GLU A 39 -8.70 3.58 -2.42
CA GLU A 39 -8.46 3.86 -3.84
C GLU A 39 -7.30 2.99 -4.37
N VAL A 40 -7.62 2.01 -5.22
CA VAL A 40 -6.62 1.06 -5.73
C VAL A 40 -5.64 1.76 -6.67
N THR A 41 -4.36 1.76 -6.28
CA THR A 41 -3.30 2.38 -7.05
C THR A 41 -2.98 1.52 -8.28
N ARG A 42 -3.24 2.07 -9.47
CA ARG A 42 -2.93 1.42 -10.75
C ARG A 42 -1.41 1.38 -10.93
N ARG A 43 -0.81 0.18 -10.86
CA ARG A 43 0.61 -0.01 -11.17
C ARG A 43 0.89 0.51 -12.58
N LYS A 44 1.81 1.47 -12.74
CA LYS A 44 2.40 1.74 -14.05
C LYS A 44 3.31 0.57 -14.37
N GLU A 45 2.84 -0.31 -15.26
CA GLU A 45 3.70 -1.29 -15.92
C GLU A 45 4.73 -0.50 -16.74
N THR A 46 6.00 -0.55 -16.33
CA THR A 46 7.08 -0.05 -17.18
C THR A 46 7.20 -1.04 -18.34
N ARG A 47 6.74 -0.61 -19.53
CA ARG A 47 6.83 -1.33 -20.79
C ARG A 47 8.29 -1.53 -21.23
#